data_AF-G4RP30-F1
#
_entry.id   AF-G4RP30-F1
#
_cell.length_a   1.000
_cell.length_b   1.000
_cell.length_c   1.000
_cell.angle_alpha   90.00
_cell.angle_beta   90.00
_cell.angle_gamma   90.00
#
_symmetry.space_group_name_H-M   'P 1'
#
loop_
_entity.id
_entity.type
_entity.pdbx_description
1 polymer ?
#
loop_
_entity_poly.entity_id
_entity_poly.type
_entity_poly.pdbx_seq_one_letter_code
_entity_poly.pdbx_strand_id
1 'polypeptide(L)'
;MEVCEILGRYLAKLVEGAKGNVVSFTVGDVSRWSEERYRTTRSVTLRVAAICEALMAQGLLDKIGKKYILKRNTPLWEAAAQGDFAAVCDIVRRAVIIAERT
;
A
#
# COMPACT_ATOMS: atom_id res chain seq x y z
N MET A 1 -8.00 8.96 -10.36
CA MET A 1 -6.99 8.05 -9.80
C MET A 1 -7.47 7.62 -8.42
N GLU A 2 -7.63 6.32 -8.23
CA GLU A 2 -8.11 5.76 -6.97
C GLU A 2 -7.00 5.72 -5.92
N VAL A 3 -7.38 5.66 -4.64
CA VAL A 3 -6.38 5.58 -3.55
C VAL A 3 -5.57 4.29 -3.62
N CYS A 4 -6.18 3.19 -4.06
CA CYS A 4 -5.45 1.93 -4.29
C CYS A 4 -4.38 2.07 -5.38
N GLU A 5 -4.64 2.85 -6.44
CA GLU A 5 -3.64 3.12 -7.49
C GLU A 5 -2.49 3.98 -6.95
N ILE A 6 -2.79 4.98 -6.12
CA ILE A 6 -1.77 5.81 -5.45
C ILE A 6 -0.87 4.92 -4.60
N LEU A 7 -1.46 4.06 -3.76
CA LEU A 7 -0.71 3.14 -2.93
C LEU A 7 0.10 2.16 -3.80
N GLY A 8 -0.50 1.56 -4.83
CA GLY A 8 0.18 0.62 -5.72
C GLY A 8 1.38 1.22 -6.44
N ARG A 9 1.24 2.45 -6.97
CA ARG A 9 2.36 3.17 -7.59
C ARG A 9 3.47 3.51 -6.59
N TYR A 10 3.10 3.87 -5.36
CA TYR A 10 4.07 4.12 -4.30
C TYR A 10 4.82 2.84 -3.91
N LEU A 11 4.11 1.72 -3.75
CA LEU A 11 4.71 0.42 -3.45
C LEU A 11 5.63 -0.05 -4.57
N ALA A 12 5.24 0.12 -5.84
CA ALA A 12 6.08 -0.20 -7.00
C ALA A 12 7.42 0.54 -6.95
N LYS A 13 7.39 1.86 -6.67
CA LYS A 13 8.62 2.66 -6.47
C LYS A 13 9.50 2.10 -5.35
N LEU A 14 8.93 1.70 -4.21
CA LEU A 14 9.71 1.13 -3.11
C LEU A 14 10.33 -0.20 -3.46
N VAL A 15 9.56 -1.07 -4.12
CA VAL A 15 9.98 -2.41 -4.53
C VAL A 15 11.08 -2.34 -5.60
N GLU A 16 10.95 -1.44 -6.56
CA GLU A 16 11.99 -1.18 -7.58
C GLU A 16 13.33 -0.77 -6.94
N GLY A 17 13.29 0.06 -5.90
CA GLY A 17 14.48 0.48 -5.15
C GLY A 17 14.96 -0.49 -4.07
N ALA A 18 14.31 -1.65 -3.90
CA ALA A 18 14.55 -2.53 -2.76
C ALA A 18 15.84 -3.36 -2.93
N LYS A 19 16.82 -3.14 -2.05
CA LYS A 19 18.06 -3.95 -1.98
C LYS A 19 17.90 -5.29 -1.25
N GLY A 20 16.73 -5.57 -0.68
CA GLY A 20 16.48 -6.74 0.15
C GLY A 20 15.08 -7.32 -0.04
N ASN A 21 14.68 -8.16 0.91
CA ASN A 21 13.41 -8.89 0.88
C ASN A 21 12.26 -8.17 1.59
N VAL A 22 12.50 -6.94 2.06
CA VAL A 22 11.49 -6.13 2.76
C VAL A 22 11.60 -4.67 2.36
N VAL A 23 10.46 -3.98 2.31
CA VAL A 23 10.39 -2.52 2.26
C VAL A 23 9.51 -2.04 3.40
N SER A 24 9.85 -0.89 3.98
CA SER A 24 9.09 -0.29 5.06
C SER A 24 8.66 1.12 4.71
N PHE A 25 7.44 1.49 5.09
CA PHE A 25 6.91 2.84 4.86
C PHE A 25 5.92 3.23 5.94
N THR A 26 5.62 4.51 6.04
CA THR A 26 4.54 5.06 6.87
C THR A 26 3.44 5.64 6.02
N VAL A 27 2.23 5.83 6.57
CA VAL A 27 1.16 6.57 5.88
C VAL A 27 1.60 7.98 5.49
N GLY A 28 2.43 8.61 6.33
CA GLY A 28 2.98 9.94 6.06
C GLY A 28 3.88 9.96 4.82
N ASP A 29 4.64 8.90 4.58
CA ASP A 29 5.49 8.79 3.38
C ASP A 29 4.66 8.68 2.10
N VAL A 30 3.58 7.88 2.13
CA VAL A 30 2.64 7.76 1.00
C VAL A 30 1.95 9.10 0.74
N SER A 31 1.48 9.76 1.79
CA SER A 31 0.77 11.03 1.72
C SER A 31 1.64 12.15 1.14
N ARG A 32 2.88 12.28 1.62
CA ARG A 32 3.82 13.29 1.12
C ARG A 32 4.13 13.03 -0.36
N TRP A 33 4.41 11.77 -0.70
CA TRP A 33 4.69 11.38 -2.08
C TRP A 33 3.50 11.63 -3.02
N SER A 34 2.27 11.35 -2.59
CA SER A 34 1.09 11.57 -3.41
C SER A 34 0.76 13.05 -3.57
N GLU A 35 0.99 13.85 -2.54
CA GLU A 35 0.81 15.31 -2.59
C GLU A 35 1.79 15.96 -3.56
N GLU A 36 3.08 15.62 -3.47
CA GLU A 36 4.13 16.14 -4.37
C GLU A 36 3.86 15.79 -5.84
N ARG A 37 3.33 14.58 -6.11
CA ARG A 37 3.22 14.05 -7.48
C ARG A 37 1.86 14.31 -8.12
N TYR A 38 0.79 14.39 -7.32
CA TYR A 38 -0.59 14.42 -7.81
C TYR A 38 -1.46 15.48 -7.13
N ARG A 39 -0.89 16.33 -6.26
CA ARG A 39 -1.63 17.38 -5.52
C ARG A 39 -2.84 16.83 -4.75
N THR A 40 -2.69 15.65 -4.16
CA THR A 40 -3.76 14.98 -3.40
C THR A 40 -4.08 15.69 -2.08
N THR A 41 -5.32 15.52 -1.58
CA THR A 41 -5.78 16.14 -0.32
C THR A 41 -5.60 15.21 0.89
N ARG A 42 -5.77 15.77 2.10
CA ARG A 42 -5.75 15.07 3.39
C ARG A 42 -6.70 13.85 3.48
N SER A 43 -7.75 13.82 2.64
CA SER A 43 -8.67 12.67 2.54
C SER A 43 -7.96 11.38 2.07
N VAL A 44 -6.91 11.51 1.25
CA VAL A 44 -6.12 10.37 0.76
C VAL A 44 -5.33 9.74 1.91
N THR A 45 -4.75 10.55 2.80
CA THR A 45 -4.01 10.05 3.97
C THR A 45 -4.85 9.12 4.84
N LEU A 46 -6.10 9.50 5.13
CA LEU A 46 -7.01 8.69 5.95
C LEU A 46 -7.40 7.40 5.24
N ARG A 47 -7.67 7.46 3.94
CA ARG A 47 -8.02 6.29 3.14
C ARG A 47 -6.84 5.32 3.01
N VAL A 48 -5.61 5.82 2.83
CA VAL A 48 -4.39 5.01 2.83
C VAL A 48 -4.21 4.34 4.19
N ALA A 49 -4.41 5.06 5.29
CA ALA A 49 -4.32 4.48 6.63
C ALA A 49 -5.29 3.30 6.79
N ALA A 50 -6.57 3.49 6.46
CA ALA A 50 -7.58 2.45 6.54
C ALA A 50 -7.24 1.23 5.66
N ILE A 51 -6.77 1.46 4.43
CA ILE A 51 -6.32 0.39 3.52
C ILE A 51 -5.14 -0.39 4.12
N CYS A 52 -4.14 0.30 4.69
CA CYS A 52 -2.98 -0.37 5.28
C CYS A 52 -3.37 -1.23 6.49
N GLU A 53 -4.30 -0.77 7.33
CA GLU A 53 -4.82 -1.59 8.45
C GLU A 53 -5.58 -2.83 7.92
N ALA A 54 -6.40 -2.68 6.87
CA ALA A 54 -7.10 -3.81 6.26
C ALA A 54 -6.13 -4.83 5.64
N LEU A 55 -5.10 -4.36 4.93
CA LEU A 55 -4.06 -5.23 4.37
C LEU A 55 -3.26 -5.94 5.48
N MET A 56 -3.01 -5.26 6.60
CA MET A 56 -2.36 -5.86 7.77
C MET A 56 -3.22 -6.96 8.40
N ALA A 57 -4.53 -6.73 8.57
CA ALA A 57 -5.45 -7.74 9.10
C ALA A 57 -5.51 -9.01 8.23
N GLN A 58 -5.22 -8.88 6.93
CA GLN A 58 -5.13 -10.00 5.99
C GLN A 58 -3.72 -10.62 5.87
N GLY A 59 -2.75 -10.16 6.67
CA GLY A 59 -1.36 -10.66 6.63
C GLY A 59 -0.58 -10.25 5.38
N LEU A 60 -1.07 -9.28 4.60
CA LEU A 60 -0.39 -8.76 3.42
C LEU A 60 0.63 -7.65 3.76
N LEU A 61 0.49 -7.08 4.95
CA LEU A 61 1.46 -6.16 5.56
C LEU A 61 1.71 -6.59 7.00
N ASP A 62 2.93 -6.36 7.50
CA ASP A 62 3.19 -6.35 8.93
C ASP A 62 3.30 -4.90 9.43
N LYS A 63 3.24 -4.72 10.75
CA LYS A 63 3.39 -3.41 11.38
C LYS A 63 4.42 -3.46 12.50
N ILE A 64 5.37 -2.53 12.46
CA ILE A 64 6.40 -2.32 13.49
C ILE A 64 6.35 -0.85 13.90
N GLY A 65 5.77 -0.58 15.07
CA GLY A 65 5.49 0.78 15.52
C GLY A 65 4.56 1.51 14.54
N LYS A 66 5.07 2.58 13.91
CA LYS A 66 4.33 3.37 12.90
C LYS A 66 4.58 2.92 11.45
N LYS A 67 5.47 1.95 11.23
CA LYS A 67 5.86 1.50 9.90
C LYS A 67 5.07 0.27 9.49
N TYR A 68 4.58 0.28 8.27
CA TYR A 68 4.11 -0.91 7.56
C TYR A 68 5.28 -1.55 6.84
N ILE A 69 5.34 -2.87 6.88
CA ILE A 69 6.37 -3.67 6.26
C ILE A 69 5.70 -4.51 5.18
N LEU A 70 6.19 -4.37 3.94
CA LEU A 70 5.83 -5.23 2.83
C LEU A 70 6.99 -6.20 2.60
N LYS A 71 6.71 -7.50 2.69
CA LYS A 71 7.68 -8.57 2.48
C LYS A 71 7.65 -9.06 1.03
N ARG A 72 8.80 -9.46 0.50
CA ARG A 72 8.95 -10.11 -0.79
C ARG A 72 8.21 -11.45 -0.80
N ASN A 73 7.74 -11.86 -1.98
CA ASN A 73 6.91 -13.05 -2.22
C ASN A 73 5.51 -12.99 -1.58
N THR A 74 5.04 -11.79 -1.22
CA THR A 74 3.62 -11.58 -0.94
C THR A 74 2.91 -11.23 -2.26
N PRO A 75 1.61 -11.56 -2.42
CA PRO A 75 0.86 -11.19 -3.61
C PRO A 75 0.88 -9.68 -3.88
N LEU A 76 0.87 -8.87 -2.82
CA LEU A 76 0.96 -7.41 -2.92
C LEU A 76 2.34 -6.95 -3.42
N TRP A 77 3.43 -7.59 -2.98
CA TRP A 77 4.77 -7.31 -3.50
C TRP A 77 4.87 -7.66 -4.98
N GLU A 78 4.42 -8.85 -5.37
CA GLU A 78 4.54 -9.34 -6.76
C GLU A 78 3.77 -8.44 -7.73
N ALA A 79 2.53 -8.09 -7.39
CA ALA A 79 1.73 -7.17 -8.20
C ALA A 79 2.39 -5.78 -8.31
N ALA A 80 2.93 -5.26 -7.21
CA ALA A 80 3.64 -3.97 -7.21
C ALA A 80 4.95 -4.03 -8.02
N ALA A 81 5.71 -5.13 -7.93
CA ALA A 81 6.96 -5.34 -8.66
C ALA A 81 6.75 -5.39 -10.18
N GLN A 82 5.62 -5.93 -10.62
CA GLN A 82 5.25 -6.03 -12.03
C GLN A 82 4.61 -4.74 -12.58
N GLY A 83 4.32 -3.77 -11.71
CA GLY A 83 3.56 -2.57 -12.09
C GLY A 83 2.08 -2.87 -12.40
N ASP A 84 1.55 -4.02 -11.96
CA ASP A 84 0.16 -4.40 -12.16
C ASP A 84 -0.74 -3.71 -11.12
N PHE A 85 -1.06 -2.44 -11.39
CA PHE A 85 -1.88 -1.63 -10.49
C PHE A 85 -3.34 -2.12 -10.41
N ALA A 86 -3.82 -2.84 -11.43
CA ALA A 86 -5.15 -3.44 -11.40
C ALA A 86 -5.19 -4.57 -10.37
N ALA A 87 -4.20 -5.47 -10.40
CA ALA A 87 -4.05 -6.53 -9.39
C ALA A 87 -3.86 -5.95 -7.98
N VAL A 88 -3.06 -4.89 -7.81
CA VAL A 88 -2.94 -4.21 -6.51
C VAL A 88 -4.28 -3.68 -6.02
N CYS A 89 -5.04 -3.00 -6.88
CA CYS A 89 -6.36 -2.48 -6.52
C CYS A 89 -7.35 -3.60 -6.17
N ASP A 90 -7.32 -4.72 -6.87
CA ASP A 90 -8.17 -5.87 -6.54
C ASP A 90 -7.81 -6.50 -5.20
N ILE A 91 -6.53 -6.63 -4.88
CA ILE A 91 -6.05 -7.08 -3.57
C ILE A 91 -6.58 -6.13 -2.47
N VAL A 92 -6.43 -4.82 -2.67
CA VAL A 92 -6.90 -3.79 -1.73
C VAL A 92 -8.42 -3.88 -1.53
N ARG A 93 -9.21 -3.95 -2.61
CA ARG A 93 -10.68 -4.04 -2.54
C ARG A 93 -11.11 -5.29 -1.78
N ARG A 94 -10.51 -6.44 -2.05
CA ARG A 94 -10.79 -7.69 -1.32
C ARG A 94 -10.48 -7.55 0.16
N ALA A 95 -9.34 -6.96 0.52
CA ALA A 95 -8.96 -6.75 1.91
C ALA A 95 -9.94 -5.83 2.66
N VAL A 96 -10.39 -4.75 2.02
CA VAL A 96 -11.34 -3.79 2.62
C VAL A 96 -12.73 -4.41 2.78
N ILE A 97 -13.24 -5.13 1.77
CA ILE A 97 -14.56 -5.79 1.86
C ILE A 97 -14.60 -6.79 3.01
N ILE A 98 -13.51 -7.52 3.26
CA ILE A 98 -13.46 -8.48 4.37
C ILE A 98 -13.45 -7.74 5.71
N ALA A 99 -12.67 -6.65 5.82
CA ALA A 99 -12.61 -5.85 7.05
C ALA A 99 -13.97 -5.26 7.46
N GLU A 100 -14.87 -4.96 6.53
CA GLU A 100 -16.23 -4.47 6.83
C GLU A 100 -17.19 -5.57 7.33
N ARG A 101 -16.82 -6.85 7.18
CA ARG A 101 -17.65 -8.01 7.54
C ARG A 101 -17.21 -8.73 8.83
N THR A 102 -16.10 -8.29 9.43
CA THR A 102 -15.51 -8.89 10.64
C THR A 102 -15.63 -7.93 11.81
#